data_AF-A0A4Z0KDR5-F1
#
_entry.id   AF-A0A4Z0KDR5-F1
#
_cell.length_a   1.000
_cell.length_b   1.000
_cell.length_c   1.000
_cell.angle_alpha   90.00
_cell.angle_beta   90.00
_cell.angle_gamma   90.00
#
_symmetry.space_group_name_H-M   'P 1'
#
loop_
_entity.id
_entity.type
_entity.pdbx_description
1 polymer ?
#
loop_
_entity_poly.entity_id
_entity_poly.type
_entity_poly.pdbx_seq_one_letter_code
_entity_poly.pdbx_strand_id
1 'polypeptide(L)'
;MSSDAKNDEQRIPSVREAITDQLLACGSSQTPVQGLSVTVNEWRSSARAVGRALNRPIKTFVAGEVVFAVLGDWPTGAREEELHQQSLQRAAAAVNESFERHRDIR
;
A
#
# COMPACT_ATOMS: atom_id res chain seq x y z
N MET A 1 -36.07 -0.81 23.03
CA MET A 1 -35.07 -1.67 22.35
C MET A 1 -34.74 -1.02 21.02
N SER A 2 -33.49 -1.16 20.57
CA SER A 2 -32.94 -0.71 19.28
C SER A 2 -32.29 0.68 19.26
N SER A 3 -31.04 0.75 19.71
CA SER A 3 -30.11 1.87 19.44
C SER A 3 -28.66 1.35 19.37
N ASP A 4 -28.32 0.44 18.45
CA ASP A 4 -26.93 -0.03 18.27
C ASP A 4 -26.60 -0.27 16.78
N ALA A 5 -26.84 0.71 15.91
CA ALA A 5 -26.58 0.59 14.47
C ALA A 5 -25.70 1.73 13.90
N LYS A 6 -24.91 2.43 14.72
CA LYS A 6 -24.13 3.60 14.25
C LYS A 6 -22.72 3.71 14.84
N ASN A 7 -21.95 2.63 14.93
CA ASN A 7 -20.58 2.75 15.43
C ASN A 7 -19.52 1.90 14.72
N ASP A 8 -19.79 1.45 13.49
CA ASP A 8 -18.81 0.72 12.66
C ASP A 8 -18.02 1.63 11.70
N GLU A 9 -18.28 2.94 11.70
CA GLU A 9 -17.94 3.81 10.57
C GLU A 9 -16.57 4.51 10.64
N GLN A 10 -15.74 4.29 11.67
CA GLN A 10 -14.39 4.88 11.75
C GLN A 10 -13.41 4.10 12.65
N ARG A 11 -13.23 2.78 12.44
CA ARG A 11 -12.06 2.14 13.06
C ARG A 11 -10.81 2.51 12.25
N ILE A 12 -9.92 3.32 12.84
CA ILE A 12 -8.59 3.56 12.28
C ILE A 12 -7.82 2.23 12.35
N PRO A 13 -7.43 1.63 11.21
CA PRO A 13 -6.66 0.39 11.23
C PRO A 13 -5.33 0.61 11.92
N SER A 14 -4.89 -0.38 12.68
CA SER A 14 -3.56 -0.35 13.26
C SER A 14 -2.50 -0.29 12.15
N VAL A 15 -1.31 0.23 12.47
CA VAL A 15 -0.19 0.31 11.53
C VAL A 15 0.11 -1.05 10.88
N ARG A 16 0.00 -2.15 11.65
CA ARG A 16 0.22 -3.50 11.13
C ARG A 16 -0.86 -3.95 10.15
N GLU A 17 -2.14 -3.70 10.47
CA GLU A 17 -3.26 -4.03 9.58
C GLU A 17 -3.11 -3.26 8.26
N ALA A 18 -2.88 -1.94 8.33
CA ALA A 18 -2.69 -1.11 7.15
C ALA A 18 -1.51 -1.56 6.28
N ILE A 19 -0.37 -1.93 6.89
CA ILE A 19 0.78 -2.46 6.14
C ILE A 19 0.43 -3.81 5.51
N THR A 20 -0.24 -4.71 6.24
CA THR A 20 -0.60 -6.04 5.75
C THR A 20 -1.51 -5.94 4.53
N ASP A 21 -2.56 -5.13 4.62
CA ASP A 21 -3.53 -4.96 3.54
C ASP A 21 -2.87 -4.43 2.27
N GLN A 22 -2.00 -3.43 2.39
CA GLN A 22 -1.28 -2.87 1.25
C GLN A 22 -0.30 -3.87 0.62
N LEU A 23 0.47 -4.58 1.45
CA LEU A 23 1.41 -5.59 0.96
C LEU A 23 0.70 -6.73 0.22
N LEU A 24 -0.45 -7.19 0.73
CA LEU A 24 -1.24 -8.24 0.07
C LEU A 24 -1.94 -7.75 -1.21
N ALA A 25 -2.26 -6.46 -1.29
CA ALA A 25 -2.92 -5.89 -2.46
C ALA A 25 -1.95 -5.66 -3.63
N CYS A 26 -0.74 -5.16 -3.38
CA CYS A 26 0.15 -4.70 -4.45
C CYS A 26 1.64 -4.92 -4.20
N GLY A 27 2.02 -5.71 -3.20
CA GLY A 27 3.42 -6.02 -2.93
C GLY A 27 4.20 -4.93 -2.21
N SER A 28 3.59 -3.78 -1.95
CA SER A 28 4.25 -2.66 -1.29
C SER A 28 3.30 -1.90 -0.38
N SER A 29 3.86 -1.31 0.68
CA SER A 29 3.18 -0.40 1.57
C SER A 29 4.02 0.87 1.67
N GLN A 30 3.36 2.01 1.54
CA GLN A 30 4.02 3.31 1.60
C GLN A 30 3.20 4.29 2.44
N THR A 31 3.89 5.12 3.22
CA THR A 31 3.23 6.13 4.05
C THR A 31 4.09 7.39 4.13
N PRO A 32 3.53 8.59 3.94
CA PRO A 32 4.25 9.83 4.19
C PRO A 32 4.74 9.88 5.64
N VAL A 33 5.99 10.29 5.86
CA VAL A 33 6.59 10.40 7.20
C VAL A 33 5.77 11.31 8.11
N GLN A 34 5.26 12.42 7.55
CA GLN A 34 4.39 13.37 8.26
C GLN A 34 3.01 12.80 8.62
N GLY A 35 2.58 11.72 7.95
CA GLY A 35 1.29 11.05 8.19
C GLY A 35 1.39 9.83 9.10
N LEU A 36 2.56 9.56 9.69
CA LEU A 36 2.73 8.42 10.58
C LEU A 36 2.16 8.72 11.97
N SER A 37 1.36 7.78 12.49
CA SER A 37 0.91 7.76 13.88
C SER A 37 1.98 7.25 14.86
N VAL A 38 3.11 6.77 14.34
CA VAL A 38 4.24 6.19 15.09
C VAL A 38 5.56 6.67 14.48
N THR A 39 6.70 6.43 15.14
CA THR A 39 7.99 6.77 14.54
C THR A 39 8.29 5.91 13.31
N VAL A 40 9.14 6.42 12.41
CA VAL A 40 9.61 5.65 11.23
C VAL A 40 10.22 4.30 11.64
N ASN A 41 10.95 4.24 12.76
CA ASN A 41 11.56 3.00 13.23
C ASN A 41 10.53 1.98 13.73
N GLU A 42 9.49 2.42 14.42
CA GLU A 42 8.38 1.57 14.86
C GLU A 42 7.55 1.08 13.67
N TRP A 43 7.30 1.95 12.69
CA TRP A 43 6.63 1.58 11.46
C TRP A 43 7.42 0.51 10.70
N ARG A 44 8.74 0.71 10.51
CA ARG A 44 9.61 -0.29 9.85
C ARG A 44 9.71 -1.58 10.64
N SER A 45 9.70 -1.52 11.96
CA SER A 45 9.69 -2.71 12.82
C SER A 45 8.38 -3.49 12.67
N SER A 46 7.26 -2.78 12.58
CA SER A 46 5.95 -3.36 12.29
C SER A 46 5.90 -4.00 10.90
N ALA A 47 6.43 -3.33 9.87
CA ALA A 47 6.53 -3.88 8.53
C ALA A 47 7.35 -5.18 8.49
N ARG A 48 8.52 -5.22 9.14
CA ARG A 48 9.33 -6.45 9.23
C ARG A 48 8.63 -7.56 10.00
N ALA A 49 7.85 -7.22 11.04
CA ALA A 49 7.04 -8.20 11.77
C ALA A 49 5.94 -8.80 10.90
N VAL A 50 5.28 -7.98 10.08
CA VAL A 50 4.31 -8.43 9.08
C VAL A 50 4.97 -9.37 8.07
N GLY A 51 6.16 -9.02 7.55
CA GLY A 51 6.89 -9.91 6.62
C GLY A 51 7.19 -11.28 7.21
N ARG A 52 7.63 -11.32 8.48
CA ARG A 52 7.81 -12.59 9.20
C ARG A 52 6.51 -13.37 9.35
N ALA A 53 5.41 -12.69 9.68
CA ALA A 53 4.10 -13.33 9.82
C ALA A 53 3.58 -13.90 8.49
N LEU A 54 3.86 -13.22 7.37
CA LEU A 54 3.54 -13.68 6.02
C LEU A 54 4.54 -14.73 5.49
N ASN A 55 5.63 -15.00 6.22
CA ASN A 55 6.76 -15.81 5.76
C ASN A 55 7.35 -15.33 4.42
N ARG A 56 7.46 -14.01 4.24
CA ARG A 56 7.97 -13.39 3.01
C ARG A 56 9.07 -12.37 3.28
N PRO A 57 10.06 -12.24 2.37
CA PRO A 57 11.12 -11.27 2.51
C PRO A 57 10.57 -9.84 2.34
N ILE A 58 10.85 -8.95 3.31
CA ILE A 58 10.50 -7.52 3.21
C ILE A 58 11.74 -6.65 3.27
N LYS A 59 11.84 -5.71 2.34
CA LYS A 59 12.78 -4.58 2.39
C LYS A 59 12.05 -3.34 2.87
N THR A 60 12.68 -2.57 3.77
CA THR A 60 12.15 -1.27 4.19
C THR A 60 13.19 -0.19 3.96
N PHE A 61 12.76 0.97 3.48
CA PHE A 61 13.62 2.13 3.25
C PHE A 61 12.80 3.42 3.32
N VAL A 62 13.49 4.55 3.32
CA VAL A 62 12.88 5.88 3.24
C VAL A 62 13.40 6.52 1.95
N ALA A 63 12.51 7.10 1.16
CA ALA A 63 12.88 7.86 -0.03
C ALA A 63 12.07 9.16 -0.03
N GLY A 64 12.79 10.30 0.05
CA GLY A 64 12.16 11.59 0.34
C GLY A 64 11.40 11.55 1.67
N GLU A 65 10.18 12.08 1.67
CA GLU A 65 9.29 12.13 2.83
C GLU A 65 8.35 10.92 2.95
N VAL A 66 8.74 9.77 2.38
CA VAL A 66 7.90 8.57 2.35
C VAL A 66 8.69 7.36 2.86
N VAL A 67 8.09 6.61 3.80
CA VAL A 67 8.60 5.32 4.24
C VAL A 67 7.95 4.20 3.44
N PHE A 68 8.75 3.22 3.04
CA PHE A 68 8.35 2.10 2.20
C PHE A 68 8.62 0.76 2.89
N ALA A 69 7.75 -0.20 2.60
CA ALA A 69 7.95 -1.63 2.79
C ALA A 69 7.59 -2.33 1.47
N VAL A 70 8.48 -3.19 0.97
CA VAL A 70 8.28 -3.89 -0.31
C VAL A 70 8.58 -5.37 -0.11
N LEU A 71 7.68 -6.22 -0.60
CA LEU A 71 7.90 -7.66 -0.68
C LEU A 71 8.96 -7.96 -1.74
N GLY A 72 10.04 -8.63 -1.34
CA GLY A 72 11.20 -8.88 -2.20
C GLY A 72 10.99 -9.98 -3.24
N ASP A 73 9.92 -10.74 -3.11
CA ASP A 73 9.50 -11.83 -3.98
C ASP A 73 8.22 -11.49 -4.77
N TRP A 74 7.72 -10.26 -4.69
CA TRP A 74 6.49 -9.86 -5.37
C TRP A 74 6.72 -9.49 -6.84
N PRO A 75 5.86 -9.94 -7.76
CA PRO A 75 4.81 -10.95 -7.59
C PRO A 75 5.41 -12.38 -7.56
N THR A 76 4.87 -13.27 -6.71
CA THR A 76 5.39 -14.64 -6.58
C THR A 76 4.53 -15.72 -7.24
N GLY A 77 3.29 -15.41 -7.64
CA GLY A 77 2.34 -16.40 -8.16
C GLY A 77 1.29 -15.81 -9.09
N ALA A 78 0.53 -16.69 -9.76
CA ALA A 78 -0.38 -16.32 -10.85
C ALA A 78 -1.41 -15.24 -10.46
N ARG A 79 -1.94 -15.29 -9.24
CA ARG A 79 -2.89 -14.27 -8.76
C ARG A 79 -2.23 -12.90 -8.55
N GLU A 80 -1.02 -12.88 -8.00
CA GLU A 80 -0.26 -11.64 -7.79
C GLU A 80 0.19 -11.03 -9.11
N GLU A 81 0.58 -11.89 -10.07
CA GLU A 81 0.90 -11.48 -11.44
C GLU A 81 -0.32 -10.82 -12.10
N GLU A 82 -1.50 -11.42 -11.99
CA GLU A 82 -2.74 -10.84 -12.51
C GLU A 82 -3.01 -9.45 -11.91
N LEU A 83 -2.89 -9.31 -10.59
CA LEU A 83 -3.06 -8.02 -9.91
C LEU A 83 -2.03 -6.99 -10.36
N HIS A 84 -0.77 -7.42 -10.54
CA HIS A 84 0.30 -6.57 -11.02
C HIS A 84 0.03 -6.06 -12.44
N GLN A 85 -0.34 -6.96 -13.36
CA GLN A 85 -0.68 -6.59 -14.74
C GLN A 85 -1.89 -5.65 -14.81
N GLN A 86 -2.94 -5.90 -14.02
CA GLN A 86 -4.09 -5.00 -13.93
C GLN A 86 -3.67 -3.60 -13.45
N SER A 87 -2.78 -3.52 -12.46
CA SER A 87 -2.26 -2.25 -11.97
C SER A 87 -1.47 -1.50 -13.04
N LEU A 88 -0.61 -2.20 -13.80
CA LEU A 88 0.16 -1.61 -14.90
C LEU A 88 -0.74 -1.08 -16.02
N GLN A 89 -1.75 -1.85 -16.41
CA GLN A 89 -2.72 -1.43 -17.44
C GLN A 89 -3.47 -0.16 -17.02
N ARG A 90 -3.92 -0.07 -15.75
CA ARG A 90 -4.56 1.15 -15.22
C ARG A 90 -3.61 2.35 -15.22
N ALA A 91 -2.36 2.16 -14.82
CA ALA A 91 -1.37 3.22 -14.84
C ALA A 91 -1.11 3.73 -16.27
N ALA A 92 -0.96 2.82 -17.24
CA ALA A 92 -0.78 3.17 -18.64
C ALA A 92 -1.98 3.96 -19.20
N ALA A 93 -3.22 3.55 -18.88
CA ALA A 93 -4.43 4.26 -19.28
C ALA A 93 -4.49 5.69 -18.70
N ALA A 94 -4.21 5.85 -17.40
CA ALA A 94 -4.23 7.17 -16.75
C ALA A 94 -3.18 8.13 -17.33
N VAL A 95 -2.01 7.62 -17.70
CA VAL A 95 -0.97 8.39 -18.39
C VAL A 95 -1.46 8.81 -19.77
N ASN A 96 -2.04 7.89 -20.53
CA ASN A 96 -2.59 8.20 -21.86
C ASN A 96 -3.69 9.28 -21.80
N GLU A 97 -4.63 9.16 -20.87
CA GLU A 97 -5.67 10.17 -20.63
C GLU A 97 -5.12 11.54 -20.21
N SER A 98 -4.00 11.56 -19.49
CA SER A 98 -3.34 12.81 -19.10
C SER A 98 -2.69 13.48 -20.31
N PHE A 99 -2.12 12.71 -21.24
CA PHE A 99 -1.56 13.25 -22.48
C PHE A 99 -2.63 13.82 -23.41
N GLU A 100 -3.74 13.12 -23.62
CA GLU A 100 -4.83 13.61 -24.49
C GLU A 100 -5.46 14.89 -23.93
N ARG A 101 -5.69 14.97 -22.61
CA ARG A 101 -6.18 16.21 -21.97
C ARG A 101 -5.27 17.42 -22.15
N HIS A 102 -3.96 17.22 -22.25
CA HIS A 102 -3.02 18.32 -22.52
C HIS A 102 -2.92 18.68 -24.02
N ARG A 103 -3.33 17.77 -24.91
CA ARG A 103 -3.31 17.98 -26.36
C ARG A 103 -4.47 18.86 -26.83
N ASP A 104 -5.63 18.79 -26.16
CA ASP A 104 -6.84 19.56 -26.49
C ASP A 104 -6.84 21.02 -25.96
N ILE A 105 -5.76 21.46 -25.31
CA ILE A 105 -5.61 22.81 -24.73
C ILE A 105 -4.76 23.75 -25.64
N ARG A 106 -4.47 23.34 -26.89
CA ARG A 106 -3.77 24.16 -27.90
C ARG A 106 -4.65 24.49 -29.09
#